data_AF-A0A1I5W2U6-F1
#
_entry.id   AF-A0A1I5W2U6-F1
#
_cell.length_a   1.000
_cell.length_b   1.000
_cell.length_c   1.000
_cell.angle_alpha   90.00
_cell.angle_beta   90.00
_cell.angle_gamma   90.00
#
_symmetry.space_group_name_H-M   'P 1'
#
loop_
_entity.id
_entity.type
_entity.pdbx_description
1 polymer ?
#
loop_
_entity_poly.entity_id
_entity_poly.type
_entity_poly.pdbx_seq_one_letter_code
_entity_poly.pdbx_strand_id
1 'polypeptide(L)'
;MGFIFGCLLIWIIAHTIVTAYRDKGERKKLFDEMRQEPLETIFLTTYSSAFVIFFIGIFIPALGEVEVGDTGWRLWQVAGVVSFGRVAVQLFCGWPKLK
;
A
#
# COMPACT_ATOMS: atom_id res chain seq x y z
N MET A 1 -11.30 16.16 2.38
CA MET A 1 -11.43 15.16 1.30
C MET A 1 -10.42 14.03 1.44
N GLY A 2 -9.10 14.29 1.39
CA GLY A 2 -8.07 13.23 1.41
C GLY A 2 -8.07 12.30 2.65
N PHE A 3 -8.42 12.82 3.82
CA PHE A 3 -8.55 12.01 5.04
C PHE A 3 -9.63 10.92 4.93
N ILE A 4 -10.80 11.27 4.37
CA ILE A 4 -11.92 10.34 4.20
C ILE A 4 -11.56 9.24 3.21
N PHE A 5 -10.87 9.59 2.11
CA PHE A 5 -10.35 8.61 1.15
C PHE A 5 -9.30 7.69 1.76
N GLY A 6 -8.41 8.21 2.63
CA GLY A 6 -7.45 7.40 3.38
C GLY A 6 -8.13 6.41 4.33
N CYS A 7 -9.13 6.84 5.09
CA CYS A 7 -9.93 5.96 5.96
C CYS A 7 -10.69 4.88 5.16
N LEU A 8 -11.28 5.25 4.03
CA LEU A 8 -11.95 4.31 3.12
C LEU A 8 -10.97 3.26 2.58
N LEU A 9 -9.77 3.67 2.20
CA LEU A 9 -8.75 2.78 1.65
C LEU A 9 -8.25 1.78 2.71
N ILE A 10 -8.02 2.24 3.95
CA ILE A 10 -7.68 1.37 5.08
C ILE A 10 -8.83 0.39 5.36
N TRP A 11 -10.08 0.85 5.33
CA TRP A 11 -11.25 -0.01 5.55
C TRP A 11 -11.38 -1.10 4.49
N ILE A 12 -11.20 -0.75 3.21
CA ILE A 12 -11.24 -1.72 2.10
C ILE A 12 -10.15 -2.78 2.29
N ILE A 13 -8.92 -2.37 2.58
CA ILE A 13 -7.79 -3.30 2.77
C ILE A 13 -8.05 -4.22 3.96
N ALA A 14 -8.46 -3.67 5.11
CA ALA A 14 -8.78 -4.46 6.29
C ALA A 14 -9.92 -5.45 6.02
N HIS A 15 -10.96 -5.01 5.31
CA HIS A 15 -12.06 -5.88 4.89
C HIS A 15 -11.54 -7.02 4.02
N THR A 16 -10.82 -6.74 2.93
CA THR A 16 -10.26 -7.76 2.04
C THR A 16 -9.36 -8.77 2.77
N ILE A 17 -8.54 -8.32 3.72
CA ILE A 17 -7.73 -9.25 4.53
C ILE A 17 -8.64 -10.15 5.37
N VAL A 18 -9.64 -9.60 6.06
CA VAL A 18 -10.57 -10.39 6.89
C VAL A 18 -11.36 -11.39 6.05
N THR A 19 -11.84 -10.98 4.87
CA THR A 19 -12.58 -11.85 3.94
C THR A 19 -11.67 -12.95 3.40
N ALA A 20 -10.45 -12.61 2.99
CA ALA A 20 -9.43 -13.57 2.60
C ALA A 20 -9.04 -14.52 3.74
N TYR A 21 -9.12 -14.12 5.01
CA TYR A 21 -8.88 -15.04 6.13
C TYR A 21 -10.05 -15.98 6.41
N ARG A 22 -11.29 -15.54 6.18
CA ARG A 22 -12.50 -16.33 6.44
C ARG A 22 -12.85 -17.28 5.30
N ASP A 23 -12.60 -16.91 4.04
CA ASP A 23 -13.03 -17.69 2.89
C ASP A 23 -11.85 -18.29 2.11
N LYS A 24 -11.84 -19.63 2.00
CA LYS A 24 -10.81 -20.36 1.27
C LYS A 24 -10.94 -20.16 -0.25
N GLY A 25 -12.13 -19.83 -0.76
CA GLY A 25 -12.35 -19.54 -2.17
C GLY A 25 -11.68 -18.25 -2.62
N GLU A 26 -11.79 -17.19 -1.82
CA GLU A 26 -11.13 -15.91 -2.10
C GLU A 26 -9.61 -16.00 -2.01
N ARG A 27 -9.06 -16.77 -1.05
CA ARG A 27 -7.61 -17.04 -1.02
C ARG A 27 -7.14 -17.65 -2.32
N LYS A 28 -7.85 -18.66 -2.82
CA LYS A 28 -7.45 -19.35 -4.04
C LYS A 28 -7.52 -18.41 -5.25
N LYS A 29 -8.54 -17.54 -5.32
CA LYS A 29 -8.63 -16.50 -6.34
C LYS A 29 -7.46 -15.51 -6.28
N LEU A 30 -7.11 -15.02 -5.08
CA LEU A 30 -5.95 -14.14 -4.86
C LEU A 30 -4.63 -14.82 -5.23
N PHE A 31 -4.48 -16.12 -4.94
CA PHE A 31 -3.31 -16.90 -5.34
C PHE A 31 -3.24 -17.13 -6.85
N ASP A 32 -4.38 -17.36 -7.51
CA ASP A 32 -4.43 -17.51 -8.97
C ASP A 32 -4.16 -16.17 -9.68
N GLU A 33 -4.65 -15.04 -9.16
CA GLU A 33 -4.28 -13.69 -9.63
C GLU A 33 -2.78 -13.41 -9.44
N MET A 34 -2.23 -13.72 -8.26
CA MET A 34 -0.78 -13.64 -8.02
C MET A 34 0.04 -14.52 -8.96
N ARG A 35 -0.52 -15.64 -9.44
CA ARG A 35 0.17 -16.54 -10.36
C ARG A 35 0.17 -16.03 -11.79
N GLN A 36 -0.89 -15.34 -12.21
CA GLN A 36 -1.00 -14.78 -13.55
C GLN A 36 -0.14 -13.53 -13.71
N GLU A 37 -0.17 -12.63 -12.73
CA GLU A 37 0.54 -11.34 -12.78
C GLU A 37 1.27 -11.06 -11.45
N PRO A 38 2.34 -11.82 -11.15
CA PRO A 38 3.03 -11.75 -9.86
C PRO A 38 3.66 -10.38 -9.62
N LEU A 39 4.25 -9.76 -10.65
CA LEU A 39 4.91 -8.46 -10.53
C LEU A 39 3.91 -7.34 -10.27
N GLU A 40 2.79 -7.31 -11.00
CA GLU A 40 1.76 -6.30 -10.80
C GLU A 40 1.10 -6.43 -9.44
N THR A 41 0.83 -7.67 -9.01
CA THR A 41 0.23 -7.94 -7.70
C THR A 41 1.17 -7.54 -6.56
N ILE A 42 2.44 -7.95 -6.59
CA ILE A 42 3.44 -7.53 -5.59
C ILE A 42 3.55 -6.01 -5.57
N PHE A 43 3.61 -5.36 -6.72
CA PHE A 43 3.73 -3.91 -6.82
C PHE A 43 2.51 -3.17 -6.26
N LEU A 44 1.29 -3.66 -6.53
CA LEU A 44 0.06 -3.13 -5.94
C LEU A 44 0.00 -3.38 -4.44
N THR A 45 0.41 -4.55 -3.96
CA THR A 45 0.47 -4.86 -2.52
C THR A 45 1.48 -3.99 -1.79
N THR A 46 2.69 -3.80 -2.32
CA THR A 46 3.71 -2.91 -1.75
C THR A 46 3.26 -1.46 -1.77
N TYR A 47 2.57 -1.03 -2.83
CA TYR A 47 2.08 0.34 -2.94
C TYR A 47 0.92 0.64 -1.98
N SER A 48 -0.04 -0.29 -1.87
CA SER A 48 -1.16 -0.18 -0.93
C SER A 48 -0.69 -0.23 0.52
N SER A 49 0.29 -1.09 0.85
CA SER A 49 0.88 -1.12 2.19
C SER A 49 1.65 0.16 2.52
N ALA A 50 2.39 0.74 1.56
CA ALA A 50 3.05 2.04 1.74
C ALA A 50 2.04 3.16 2.04
N PHE A 51 0.89 3.19 1.34
CA PHE A 51 -0.17 4.15 1.66
C PHE A 51 -0.75 3.95 3.06
N VAL A 52 -1.02 2.70 3.45
CA VAL A 52 -1.53 2.40 4.78
C VAL A 52 -0.54 2.84 5.86
N ILE A 53 0.75 2.55 5.71
CA ILE A 53 1.81 2.96 6.64
C ILE A 53 1.95 4.48 6.69
N PHE A 54 1.87 5.17 5.54
CA PHE A 54 1.88 6.62 5.47
C PHE A 54 0.73 7.25 6.25
N PHE A 55 -0.50 6.79 6.02
CA PHE A 55 -1.67 7.29 6.73
C PHE A 55 -1.60 6.94 8.23
N ILE A 56 -1.29 5.70 8.57
CA ILE A 56 -1.17 5.27 9.97
C ILE A 56 -0.11 6.11 10.70
N GLY A 57 1.07 6.34 10.10
CA GLY A 57 2.11 7.11 10.76
C GLY A 57 1.83 8.62 10.83
N ILE A 58 0.95 9.17 9.98
CA ILE A 58 0.45 10.56 10.13
C ILE A 58 -0.59 10.67 11.24
N PHE A 59 -1.52 9.71 11.34
CA PHE A 59 -2.68 9.80 12.21
C PHE A 59 -2.49 9.14 13.59
N ILE A 60 -1.52 8.25 13.74
CA ILE A 60 -1.17 7.57 14.99
C ILE A 60 0.25 8.02 15.41
N PRO A 61 0.38 8.98 16.35
CA PRO A 61 1.68 9.54 16.74
C PRO A 61 2.71 8.47 17.17
N ALA A 62 2.26 7.44 17.90
CA ALA A 62 3.10 6.35 18.39
C ALA A 62 3.77 5.53 17.27
N LEU A 63 3.17 5.47 16.08
CA LEU A 63 3.73 4.79 14.91
C LEU A 63 4.44 5.77 13.96
N GLY A 64 4.11 7.06 14.05
CA GLY A 64 4.74 8.14 13.29
C GLY A 64 6.16 8.49 13.73
N GLU A 65 6.53 8.14 14.96
CA GLU A 65 7.89 8.36 15.51
C GLU A 65 8.83 7.18 15.28
N VAL A 66 8.35 6.08 14.68
CA VAL A 66 9.20 4.93 14.35
C VAL A 66 10.19 5.33 13.26
N GLU A 67 11.47 5.32 13.58
CA GLU A 67 12.55 5.60 12.64
C GLU A 67 12.92 4.35 11.84
N VAL A 68 13.31 4.56 10.58
CA VAL A 68 13.79 3.50 9.69
C VAL A 68 15.31 3.35 9.89
N GLY A 69 15.69 2.45 10.80
CA GLY A 69 17.10 2.21 11.14
C GLY A 69 17.78 3.48 11.70
N ASP A 70 19.07 3.67 11.42
CA ASP A 70 19.85 4.84 11.88
C ASP A 70 19.81 6.06 10.93
N THR A 71 18.84 6.09 10.01
CA THR A 71 18.78 7.14 8.98
C THR A 71 18.16 8.45 9.46
N GLY A 72 17.47 8.45 10.62
CA GLY A 72 16.70 9.59 11.14
C GLY A 72 15.42 9.88 10.36
N TRP A 73 15.07 9.04 9.37
CA TRP A 73 13.83 9.17 8.61
C TRP A 73 12.72 8.40 9.30
N ARG A 74 11.57 9.07 9.47
CA ARG A 74 10.38 8.43 10.04
C ARG A 74 9.75 7.50 9.00
N LEU A 75 9.22 6.37 9.47
CA LEU A 75 8.62 5.33 8.64
C LEU A 75 7.55 5.89 7.68
N TRP A 76 6.73 6.84 8.16
CA TRP A 76 5.72 7.49 7.33
C TRP A 76 6.34 8.38 6.24
N GLN A 77 7.49 9.01 6.46
CA GLN A 77 8.13 9.84 5.41
C GLN A 77 8.60 8.96 4.26
N VAL A 78 9.24 7.83 4.56
CA VAL A 78 9.69 6.86 3.55
C VAL A 78 8.47 6.28 2.81
N ALA A 79 7.44 5.88 3.56
CA ALA A 79 6.19 5.38 2.98
C ALA A 79 5.51 6.43 2.09
N GLY A 80 5.57 7.71 2.46
CA GLY A 80 5.10 8.84 1.66
C GLY A 80 5.89 8.99 0.35
N VAL A 81 7.22 8.96 0.40
CA VAL A 81 8.06 9.04 -0.80
C VAL A 81 7.77 7.90 -1.78
N VAL A 82 7.61 6.68 -1.29
CA VAL A 82 7.26 5.52 -2.14
C VAL A 82 5.86 5.68 -2.75
N SER A 83 4.90 6.15 -1.96
CA SER A 83 3.50 6.34 -2.39
C SER A 83 3.37 7.46 -3.43
N PHE A 84 3.99 8.62 -3.20
CA PHE A 84 3.93 9.74 -4.14
C PHE A 84 4.92 9.59 -5.31
N GLY A 85 6.01 8.85 -5.12
CA GLY A 85 6.99 8.56 -6.18
C GLY A 85 6.36 7.80 -7.34
N ARG A 86 5.52 6.80 -7.09
CA ARG A 86 4.79 6.09 -8.16
C ARG A 86 3.84 7.03 -8.90
N VAL A 87 3.08 7.87 -8.20
CA VAL A 87 2.16 8.84 -8.81
C VAL A 87 2.93 9.84 -9.66
N ALA A 88 4.07 10.35 -9.16
CA ALA A 88 4.93 11.26 -9.89
C ALA A 88 5.50 10.61 -11.15
N VAL A 89 6.05 9.39 -11.06
CA VAL A 89 6.54 8.66 -12.24
C VAL A 89 5.40 8.40 -13.24
N GLN A 90 4.20 8.07 -12.77
CA GLN A 90 3.06 7.83 -13.64
C GLN A 90 2.58 9.11 -14.36
N LEU A 91 2.58 10.25 -13.66
CA LEU A 91 2.18 11.55 -14.21
C LEU A 91 3.23 12.16 -15.13
N PHE A 92 4.52 12.03 -14.79
CA PHE A 92 5.61 12.71 -15.51
C PHE A 92 6.31 11.84 -16.55
N CYS A 93 6.41 10.53 -16.33
CA CYS A 93 7.13 9.63 -17.24
C CYS A 93 6.20 8.78 -18.11
N GLY A 94 4.89 8.76 -17.87
CA GLY A 94 3.93 7.93 -18.62
C GLY A 94 4.31 6.45 -18.54
N TRP A 95 3.89 5.78 -17.47
CA TRP A 95 4.32 4.40 -17.18
C TRP A 95 4.15 3.49 -18.40
N PRO A 96 5.21 2.83 -18.91
CA PRO A 96 5.06 1.85 -19.97
C PRO A 96 4.23 0.70 -19.42
N LYS A 97 3.08 0.42 -20.05
CA LYS A 97 2.27 -0.77 -19.70
C LYS A 97 3.19 -1.99 -19.68
N LEU A 98 3.43 -2.55 -18.51
CA LEU A 98 4.00 -3.89 -18.40
C LEU A 98 3.00 -4.81 -19.08
N LYS A 99 3.38 -5.31 -20.26
CA LYS A 99 2.64 -6.36 -20.99
C LYS A 99 2.99 -7.71 -20.40
#